data_AF-A0A1Q7CUN4-F1
#
_entry.id   AF-A0A1Q7CUN4-F1
#
_cell.length_a   1.000
_cell.length_b   1.000
_cell.length_c   1.000
_cell.angle_alpha   90.00
_cell.angle_beta   90.00
_cell.angle_gamma   90.00
#
_symmetry.space_group_name_H-M   'P 1'
#
loop_
_entity.id
_entity.type
_entity.pdbx_description
1 polymer ?
#
loop_
_entity_poly.entity_id
_entity_poly.type
_entity_poly.pdbx_seq_one_letter_code
_entity_poly.pdbx_strand_id
1 'polypeptide(L)'
;MAVFLWHLGDFVGVWGTIIGFLSGDRDSVATRNLHKRVLVASGALSVGLFLAVIFYLRQISVAGSPQGYLYLEVGGTLVSFCYAANALVRFRGTHDRTALILAFGFVLSGIIETVGCFGLNDWLSSGALALSRIPMGWMVSRTLLAVLLLAAIAVERYMPTARQPSKETAAALLVVALAAYMTSAAFLAAPAAPMAHAANFLSRPWDLLPAGLFLIAAICFRERLKNDRDKKSPATLFDHSLFIVASLNVVCHASAAFSRQLFDGPFFLAEVSKTISYVVMLSGALLDQARLFEQVRSMAVTDPLTGLSNYRRLISVLEAELDRSRRTRRPFSVVLLDMDGLKIINDQYGHLTGSRALVRISKILRNHSRAIDTAARYGGDEFALVLPEAGKDIASRVVSRIRERLSAEPEHPPLSVSAGVAAFPEDGDSPEKLLGAADRALYAMKHHGRSSVHNLTRIAACL
;
A
#
# COMPACT_ATOMS: atom_id res chain seq x y z
N MET A 1 -29.83 19.45 -14.19
CA MET A 1 -29.88 19.64 -12.72
C MET A 1 -30.07 18.34 -11.95
N ALA A 2 -31.13 17.55 -12.20
CA ALA A 2 -31.36 16.27 -11.51
C ALA A 2 -30.22 15.24 -11.69
N VAL A 3 -29.65 15.12 -12.89
CA VAL A 3 -28.49 14.25 -13.18
C VAL A 3 -27.23 14.70 -12.42
N PHE A 4 -26.99 16.00 -12.34
CA PHE A 4 -25.87 16.58 -11.59
C PHE A 4 -26.01 16.33 -10.08
N LEU A 5 -27.20 16.60 -9.52
CA LEU A 5 -27.51 16.32 -8.12
C LEU A 5 -27.44 14.82 -7.80
N TRP A 6 -27.81 13.97 -8.75
CA TRP A 6 -27.64 12.53 -8.61
C TRP A 6 -26.16 12.17 -8.48
N HIS A 7 -25.29 12.57 -9.42
CA HIS A 7 -23.86 12.31 -9.34
C HIS A 7 -23.21 12.89 -8.08
N LEU A 8 -23.68 14.03 -7.61
CA LEU A 8 -23.14 14.71 -6.44
C LEU A 8 -23.60 14.06 -5.12
N GLY A 9 -24.84 13.57 -5.04
CA GLY A 9 -25.29 12.76 -3.90
C GLY A 9 -24.60 11.41 -3.82
N ASP A 10 -24.37 10.83 -4.98
CA ASP A 10 -23.56 9.63 -5.18
C ASP A 10 -22.11 9.83 -4.72
N PHE A 11 -21.55 11.01 -5.00
CA PHE A 11 -20.23 11.42 -4.57
C PHE A 11 -20.16 11.59 -3.04
N VAL A 12 -21.18 12.20 -2.42
CA VAL A 12 -21.29 12.33 -0.96
C VAL A 12 -21.46 10.98 -0.27
N GLY A 13 -22.26 10.07 -0.84
CA GLY A 13 -22.42 8.71 -0.31
C GLY A 13 -21.12 7.91 -0.30
N VAL A 14 -20.26 8.09 -1.31
CA VAL A 14 -18.92 7.47 -1.35
C VAL A 14 -18.02 8.03 -0.25
N TRP A 15 -18.01 9.34 -0.04
CA TRP A 15 -17.31 9.95 1.10
C TRP A 15 -17.77 9.38 2.45
N GLY A 16 -19.09 9.23 2.63
CA GLY A 16 -19.66 8.57 3.81
C GLY A 16 -19.24 7.11 3.98
N THR A 17 -19.08 6.38 2.87
CA THR A 17 -18.61 4.98 2.90
C THR A 17 -17.11 4.91 3.24
N ILE A 18 -16.29 5.81 2.70
CA ILE A 18 -14.84 5.88 2.93
C ILE A 18 -14.53 6.27 4.40
N ILE A 19 -15.32 7.17 4.99
CA ILE A 19 -15.21 7.59 6.40
C ILE A 19 -15.80 6.52 7.36
N GLY A 20 -16.41 5.45 6.84
CA GLY A 20 -16.96 4.35 7.63
C GLY A 20 -18.37 4.57 8.15
N PHE A 21 -19.10 5.56 7.62
CA PHE A 21 -20.44 5.96 8.06
C PHE A 21 -21.58 5.23 7.34
N LEU A 22 -21.30 4.57 6.21
CA LEU A 22 -22.32 3.85 5.41
C LEU A 22 -21.84 2.41 5.12
N SER A 23 -22.47 1.41 5.74
CA SER A 23 -22.29 -0.01 5.40
C SER A 23 -23.15 -0.36 4.19
N GLY A 24 -22.51 -0.90 3.15
CA GLY A 24 -23.18 -1.27 1.90
C GLY A 24 -24.02 -2.53 2.07
N ASP A 25 -25.34 -2.40 1.95
CA ASP A 25 -26.24 -3.53 1.84
C ASP A 25 -26.78 -3.68 0.42
N ARG A 26 -26.99 -4.94 0.00
CA ARG A 26 -27.41 -5.35 -1.34
C ARG A 26 -28.90 -5.13 -1.50
N ASP A 27 -29.33 -4.55 -2.63
CA ASP A 27 -30.73 -4.14 -2.71
C ASP A 27 -31.47 -4.35 -4.05
N SER A 28 -32.73 -4.77 -3.89
CA SER A 28 -33.76 -5.13 -4.88
C SER A 28 -34.29 -3.97 -5.75
N VAL A 29 -35.22 -4.25 -6.68
CA VAL A 29 -35.70 -3.28 -7.69
C VAL A 29 -36.49 -2.12 -7.06
N ALA A 30 -37.24 -2.33 -5.98
CA ALA A 30 -38.00 -1.28 -5.28
C ALA A 30 -37.08 -0.33 -4.48
N THR A 31 -36.00 -0.86 -3.92
CA THR A 31 -35.03 -0.09 -3.15
C THR A 31 -34.15 0.79 -4.04
N ARG A 32 -33.98 0.48 -5.34
CA ARG A 32 -33.28 1.37 -6.30
C ARG A 32 -33.92 2.75 -6.48
N ASN A 33 -35.24 2.86 -6.50
CA ASN A 33 -35.91 4.17 -6.70
C ASN A 33 -35.86 5.03 -5.43
N LEU A 34 -35.98 4.41 -4.25
CA LEU A 34 -35.77 5.07 -2.97
C LEU A 34 -34.32 5.53 -2.82
N HIS A 35 -33.36 4.65 -3.15
CA HIS A 35 -31.92 4.96 -3.11
C HIS A 35 -31.57 6.13 -4.03
N LYS A 36 -32.11 6.17 -5.26
CA LYS A 36 -31.93 7.32 -6.19
C LYS A 36 -32.45 8.64 -5.61
N ARG A 37 -33.62 8.63 -4.95
CA ARG A 37 -34.19 9.84 -4.33
C ARG A 37 -33.36 10.29 -3.13
N VAL A 38 -32.93 9.36 -2.29
CA VAL A 38 -32.05 9.63 -1.13
C VAL A 38 -30.72 10.22 -1.59
N LEU A 39 -30.14 9.69 -2.67
CA LEU A 39 -28.94 10.22 -3.29
C LEU A 39 -29.15 11.64 -3.82
N VAL A 40 -30.17 11.89 -4.64
CA VAL A 40 -30.43 13.25 -5.15
C VAL A 40 -30.65 14.24 -4.00
N ALA A 41 -31.35 13.83 -2.94
CA ALA A 41 -31.58 14.64 -1.75
C ALA A 41 -30.29 14.91 -0.96
N SER A 42 -29.43 13.91 -0.75
CA SER A 42 -28.14 14.09 -0.08
C SER A 42 -27.21 15.01 -0.87
N GLY A 43 -27.20 14.87 -2.20
CA GLY A 43 -26.46 15.77 -3.08
C GLY A 43 -26.95 17.22 -2.98
N ALA A 44 -28.27 17.43 -3.05
CA ALA A 44 -28.85 18.76 -2.89
C ALA A 44 -28.53 19.37 -1.51
N LEU A 45 -28.60 18.58 -0.44
CA LEU A 45 -28.24 19.02 0.91
C LEU A 45 -26.76 19.41 0.99
N SER A 46 -25.86 18.64 0.41
CA SER A 46 -24.42 18.94 0.41
C SER A 46 -24.08 20.19 -0.39
N VAL A 47 -24.73 20.42 -1.55
CA VAL A 47 -24.57 21.68 -2.29
C VAL A 47 -25.11 22.85 -1.46
N GLY A 48 -26.29 22.69 -0.84
CA GLY A 48 -26.87 23.71 0.02
C GLY A 48 -25.95 24.08 1.20
N LEU A 49 -25.40 23.07 1.88
CA LEU A 49 -24.45 23.25 2.97
C LEU A 49 -23.17 23.92 2.49
N PHE A 50 -22.61 23.48 1.36
CA PHE A 50 -21.42 24.10 0.77
C PHE A 50 -21.65 25.59 0.45
N LEU A 51 -22.77 25.92 -0.20
CA LEU A 51 -23.12 27.31 -0.50
C LEU A 51 -23.34 28.14 0.76
N ALA A 52 -23.98 27.57 1.79
CA ALA A 52 -24.16 28.23 3.08
C ALA A 52 -22.82 28.53 3.76
N VAL A 53 -21.88 27.57 3.76
CA VAL A 53 -20.52 27.75 4.28
C VAL A 53 -19.77 28.82 3.50
N ILE A 54 -19.82 28.80 2.16
CA ILE A 54 -19.17 29.81 1.32
C ILE A 54 -19.74 31.20 1.58
N PHE A 55 -21.06 31.34 1.69
CA PHE A 55 -21.69 32.63 1.94
C PHE A 55 -21.37 33.16 3.34
N TYR A 56 -21.34 32.27 4.34
CA TYR A 56 -20.87 32.58 5.68
C TYR A 56 -19.41 33.06 5.67
N LEU A 57 -18.51 32.34 5.00
CA LEU A 57 -17.10 32.72 4.85
C LEU A 57 -16.89 34.03 4.07
N ARG A 58 -17.81 34.40 3.16
CA ARG A 58 -17.79 35.71 2.47
C ARG A 58 -18.19 36.87 3.39
N GLN A 59 -18.95 36.60 4.46
CA GLN A 59 -19.41 37.62 5.40
C GLN A 59 -18.43 37.86 6.54
N ILE A 60 -17.70 36.83 6.96
CA ILE A 60 -16.74 36.95 8.04
C ILE A 60 -15.49 37.67 7.55
N SER A 61 -15.09 38.73 8.24
CA SER A 61 -13.86 39.50 7.99
C SER A 61 -12.56 38.75 8.37
N VAL A 62 -12.62 37.44 8.57
CA VAL A 62 -11.44 36.58 8.81
C VAL A 62 -10.77 36.42 7.45
N ALA A 63 -10.02 37.45 7.07
CA ALA A 63 -9.03 37.34 6.03
C ALA A 63 -7.88 36.49 6.59
N GLY A 64 -7.49 35.44 5.87
CA GLY A 64 -6.24 34.76 6.16
C GLY A 64 -5.10 35.78 6.12
N SER A 65 -4.15 35.73 7.03
CA SER A 65 -2.98 36.59 6.92
C SER A 65 -2.19 36.19 5.66
N PRO A 66 -1.63 37.13 4.90
CA PRO A 66 -0.78 36.81 3.76
C PRO A 66 0.38 35.88 4.15
N GLN A 67 0.90 36.01 5.38
CA GLN A 67 1.91 35.10 5.92
C GLN A 67 1.39 33.67 6.08
N GLY A 68 0.17 33.50 6.61
CA GLY A 68 -0.47 32.19 6.74
C GLY A 68 -0.65 31.49 5.39
N TYR A 69 -1.00 32.25 4.36
CA TYR A 69 -1.07 31.74 2.99
C TYR A 69 0.30 31.26 2.48
N LEU A 70 1.35 32.08 2.64
CA LEU A 70 2.71 31.70 2.24
C LEU A 70 3.17 30.42 2.94
N TYR A 71 2.87 30.25 4.23
CA TYR A 71 3.20 29.01 4.95
C TYR A 71 2.45 27.79 4.40
N LEU A 72 1.17 27.92 4.09
CA LEU A 72 0.40 26.84 3.46
C LEU A 72 0.93 26.51 2.07
N GLU A 73 1.29 27.51 1.27
CA GLU A 73 1.84 27.33 -0.07
C GLU A 73 3.20 26.61 -0.03
N VAL A 74 4.11 27.03 0.87
CA VAL A 74 5.41 26.37 1.08
C VAL A 74 5.22 24.94 1.60
N GLY A 75 4.33 24.74 2.58
CA GLY A 75 4.00 23.40 3.08
C GLY A 75 3.45 22.49 2.00
N GLY A 76 2.51 22.99 1.19
CA GLY A 76 1.91 22.28 0.07
C GLY A 76 2.93 21.89 -0.99
N THR A 77 3.81 22.81 -1.40
CA THR A 77 4.85 22.52 -2.40
C THR A 77 5.85 21.47 -1.90
N LEU A 78 6.25 21.51 -0.62
CA LEU A 78 7.09 20.46 -0.03
C LEU A 78 6.40 19.08 -0.08
N VAL A 79 5.12 19.00 0.30
CA VAL A 79 4.35 17.75 0.20
C VAL A 79 4.25 17.29 -1.26
N SER A 80 4.08 18.21 -2.21
CA SER A 80 4.05 17.91 -3.64
C SER A 80 5.36 17.24 -4.11
N PHE A 81 6.51 17.80 -3.74
CA PHE A 81 7.82 17.20 -4.06
C PHE A 81 8.04 15.85 -3.36
N CYS A 82 7.63 15.72 -2.10
CA CYS A 82 7.68 14.45 -1.38
C CYS A 82 6.84 13.36 -2.05
N TYR A 83 5.63 13.69 -2.51
CA TYR A 83 4.82 12.76 -3.28
C TYR A 83 5.51 12.39 -4.60
N ALA A 84 6.00 13.37 -5.35
CA ALA A 84 6.65 13.11 -6.63
C ALA A 84 7.85 12.16 -6.51
N ALA A 85 8.69 12.35 -5.49
CA ALA A 85 9.82 11.47 -5.21
C ALA A 85 9.35 10.03 -4.92
N ASN A 86 8.34 9.86 -4.06
CA ASN A 86 7.78 8.53 -3.75
C ASN A 86 7.10 7.89 -4.98
N ALA A 87 6.38 8.66 -5.78
CA ALA A 87 5.75 8.17 -7.00
C ALA A 87 6.78 7.68 -8.02
N LEU A 88 7.95 8.32 -8.11
CA LEU A 88 9.04 7.87 -8.97
C LEU A 88 9.68 6.56 -8.48
N VAL A 89 9.80 6.37 -7.17
CA VAL A 89 10.23 5.09 -6.56
C VAL A 89 9.21 3.99 -6.86
N ARG A 90 7.91 4.28 -6.69
CA ARG A 90 6.81 3.38 -7.04
C ARG A 90 6.88 2.99 -8.52
N PHE A 91 7.09 3.95 -9.42
CA PHE A 91 7.27 3.68 -10.85
C PHE A 91 8.48 2.76 -11.11
N ARG A 92 9.64 2.98 -10.48
CA ARG A 92 10.79 2.08 -10.67
C ARG A 92 10.52 0.64 -10.22
N GLY A 93 9.75 0.46 -9.15
CA GLY A 93 9.41 -0.87 -8.65
C GLY A 93 8.30 -1.56 -9.45
N THR A 94 7.27 -0.83 -9.85
CA THR A 94 6.03 -1.39 -10.42
C THR A 94 5.87 -1.19 -11.93
N HIS A 95 6.68 -0.31 -12.54
CA HIS A 95 6.50 0.20 -13.90
C HIS A 95 5.11 0.83 -14.14
N ASP A 96 4.45 1.30 -13.07
CA ASP A 96 3.16 1.97 -13.15
C ASP A 96 3.28 3.37 -13.77
N ARG A 97 2.77 3.51 -14.99
CA ARG A 97 2.84 4.76 -15.78
C ARG A 97 1.97 5.86 -15.19
N THR A 98 0.89 5.51 -14.48
CA THR A 98 0.07 6.49 -13.77
C THR A 98 0.90 7.17 -12.69
N ALA A 99 1.70 6.41 -11.93
CA ALA A 99 2.63 6.97 -10.95
C ALA A 99 3.68 7.89 -11.61
N LEU A 100 4.20 7.53 -12.80
CA LEU A 100 5.16 8.36 -13.54
C LEU A 100 4.56 9.71 -13.98
N ILE A 101 3.39 9.68 -14.62
CA ILE A 101 2.70 10.89 -15.12
C ILE A 101 2.40 11.83 -13.96
N LEU A 102 1.90 11.29 -12.85
CA LEU A 102 1.59 12.07 -11.66
C LEU A 102 2.85 12.58 -10.95
N ALA A 103 3.93 11.81 -10.90
CA ALA A 103 5.19 12.28 -10.34
C ALA A 103 5.65 13.57 -11.03
N PHE A 104 5.74 13.55 -12.37
CA PHE A 104 6.11 14.76 -13.11
C PHE A 104 5.08 15.89 -12.99
N GLY A 105 3.78 15.55 -12.94
CA GLY A 105 2.74 16.54 -12.71
C GLY A 105 2.90 17.29 -11.39
N PHE A 106 3.16 16.58 -10.30
CA PHE A 106 3.40 17.19 -8.99
C PHE A 106 4.74 17.94 -8.92
N VAL A 107 5.80 17.48 -9.61
CA VAL A 107 7.06 18.26 -9.74
C VAL A 107 6.80 19.59 -10.45
N LEU A 108 6.21 19.55 -11.64
CA LEU A 108 5.96 20.76 -12.43
C LEU A 108 5.03 21.72 -11.69
N SER A 109 3.95 21.18 -11.13
CA SER A 109 3.02 21.89 -10.28
C SER A 109 3.71 22.58 -9.10
N GLY A 110 4.58 21.85 -8.38
CA GLY A 110 5.35 22.37 -7.25
C GLY A 110 6.32 23.47 -7.65
N ILE A 111 7.04 23.31 -8.77
CA ILE A 111 7.94 24.34 -9.30
C ILE A 111 7.17 25.63 -9.62
N ILE A 112 6.04 25.51 -10.33
CA ILE A 112 5.21 26.67 -10.71
C ILE A 112 4.69 27.41 -9.46
N GLU A 113 4.23 26.67 -8.46
CA GLU A 113 3.76 27.23 -7.18
C GLU A 113 4.90 27.89 -6.38
N THR A 114 6.08 27.25 -6.30
CA THR A 114 7.25 27.83 -5.63
C THR A 114 7.67 29.15 -6.27
N VAL A 115 7.73 29.22 -7.61
CA VAL A 115 8.02 30.47 -8.33
C VAL A 115 6.92 31.52 -8.06
N GLY A 116 5.66 31.12 -8.05
CA GLY A 116 4.53 31.99 -7.69
C GLY A 116 4.62 32.54 -6.26
N CYS A 117 5.06 31.71 -5.31
CA CYS A 117 5.26 32.08 -3.92
C CYS A 117 6.35 33.14 -3.74
N PHE A 118 7.50 33.01 -4.43
CA PHE A 118 8.54 34.04 -4.42
C PHE A 118 8.04 35.37 -5.01
N GLY A 119 7.34 35.32 -6.15
CA GLY A 119 6.76 36.52 -6.75
C GLY A 119 5.74 37.21 -5.83
N LEU A 120 4.91 36.44 -5.11
CA LEU A 120 3.97 36.98 -4.14
C LEU A 120 4.68 37.62 -2.94
N ASN A 121 5.75 37.00 -2.43
CA ASN A 121 6.55 37.54 -1.34
C ASN A 121 7.21 38.87 -1.73
N ASP A 122 7.74 38.97 -2.96
CA ASP A 122 8.31 40.21 -3.49
C ASP A 122 7.25 41.32 -3.59
N TRP A 123 6.04 40.98 -4.05
CA TRP A 123 4.90 41.93 -4.10
C TRP A 123 4.45 42.39 -2.73
N LEU A 124 4.41 41.49 -1.75
CA LEU A 124 4.14 41.81 -0.35
C LEU A 124 5.19 42.77 0.22
N SER A 125 6.47 42.52 -0.06
CA SER A 125 7.58 43.33 0.44
C SER A 125 7.64 44.73 -0.20
N SER A 126 7.22 44.86 -1.46
CA SER A 126 7.19 46.12 -2.21
C SER A 126 5.91 46.94 -2.02
N GLY A 127 4.89 46.41 -1.32
CA GLY A 127 3.61 47.09 -1.09
C GLY A 127 2.71 47.18 -2.33
N ALA A 128 3.04 46.52 -3.44
CA ALA A 128 2.36 46.63 -4.74
C ALA A 128 1.12 45.73 -4.89
N LEU A 129 0.37 45.47 -3.81
CA LEU A 129 -0.56 44.35 -3.77
C LEU A 129 -1.89 44.60 -4.47
N ALA A 130 -2.06 44.01 -5.65
CA ALA A 130 -3.33 43.94 -6.35
C ALA A 130 -4.16 42.73 -5.85
N LEU A 131 -4.92 42.92 -4.76
CA LEU A 131 -5.75 41.87 -4.13
C LEU A 131 -6.82 41.26 -5.07
N SER A 132 -7.18 41.93 -6.16
CA SER A 132 -8.17 41.47 -7.15
C SER A 132 -7.57 40.68 -8.31
N ARG A 133 -6.23 40.63 -8.46
CA ARG A 133 -5.58 39.85 -9.52
C ARG A 133 -5.40 38.39 -9.09
N ILE A 134 -5.72 37.48 -10.00
CA ILE A 134 -5.55 36.05 -9.76
C ILE A 134 -4.09 35.66 -10.03
N PRO A 135 -3.41 34.96 -9.10
CA PRO A 135 -2.06 34.45 -9.34
C PRO A 135 -2.07 33.48 -10.53
N MET A 136 -1.38 33.81 -11.62
CA MET A 136 -1.38 32.97 -12.82
C MET A 136 -0.72 31.60 -12.56
N GLY A 137 0.33 31.57 -11.73
CA GLY A 137 1.00 30.33 -11.35
C GLY A 137 0.04 29.31 -10.71
N TRP A 138 -0.86 29.79 -9.83
CA TRP A 138 -1.92 28.97 -9.23
C TRP A 138 -2.80 28.30 -10.30
N MET A 139 -3.37 29.10 -11.20
CA MET A 139 -4.29 28.59 -12.22
C MET A 139 -3.61 27.61 -13.18
N VAL A 140 -2.40 27.95 -13.65
CA VAL A 140 -1.63 27.11 -14.58
C VAL A 140 -1.28 25.78 -13.91
N SER A 141 -0.76 25.83 -12.69
CA SER A 141 -0.36 24.65 -11.91
C SER A 141 -1.54 23.70 -11.68
N ARG A 142 -2.69 24.22 -11.24
CA ARG A 142 -3.89 23.41 -10.99
C ARG A 142 -4.50 22.83 -12.25
N THR A 143 -4.57 23.62 -13.32
CA THR A 143 -5.09 23.17 -14.60
C THR A 143 -4.21 22.06 -15.18
N LEU A 144 -2.89 22.23 -15.11
CA LEU A 144 -1.93 21.21 -15.54
C LEU A 144 -2.13 19.91 -14.76
N LEU A 145 -2.23 19.98 -13.44
CA LEU A 145 -2.44 18.80 -12.61
C LEU A 145 -3.75 18.07 -12.95
N ALA A 146 -4.84 18.81 -13.19
CA ALA A 146 -6.13 18.24 -13.60
C ALA A 146 -6.03 17.51 -14.96
N VAL A 147 -5.36 18.13 -15.93
CA VAL A 147 -5.09 17.53 -17.25
C VAL A 147 -4.26 16.26 -17.11
N LEU A 148 -3.24 16.25 -16.25
CA LEU A 148 -2.38 15.08 -16.05
C LEU A 148 -3.10 13.94 -15.32
N LEU A 149 -4.03 14.21 -14.41
CA LEU A 149 -4.90 13.18 -13.82
C LEU A 149 -5.78 12.51 -14.89
N LEU A 150 -6.38 13.31 -15.78
CA LEU A 150 -7.17 12.79 -16.91
C LEU A 150 -6.29 12.01 -17.89
N ALA A 151 -5.09 12.52 -18.18
CA ALA A 151 -4.13 11.85 -19.05
C ALA A 151 -3.67 10.51 -18.46
N ALA A 152 -3.46 10.42 -17.15
CA ALA A 152 -3.13 9.17 -16.48
C ALA A 152 -4.23 8.11 -16.67
N ILE A 153 -5.50 8.49 -16.48
CA ILE A 153 -6.65 7.61 -16.75
C ILE A 153 -6.67 7.16 -18.21
N ALA A 154 -6.43 8.08 -19.15
CA ALA A 154 -6.42 7.76 -20.58
C ALA A 154 -5.28 6.79 -20.94
N VAL A 155 -4.06 7.05 -20.47
CA VAL A 155 -2.89 6.18 -20.73
C VAL A 155 -3.12 4.78 -20.19
N GLU A 156 -3.68 4.66 -19.00
CA GLU A 156 -4.00 3.36 -18.40
C GLU A 156 -5.06 2.61 -19.21
N ARG A 157 -6.08 3.31 -19.72
CA ARG A 157 -7.15 2.71 -20.54
C ARG A 157 -6.65 2.22 -21.91
N TYR A 158 -5.80 3.00 -22.58
CA TYR A 158 -5.32 2.67 -23.93
C TYR A 158 -4.10 1.76 -23.94
N MET A 159 -3.36 1.68 -22.84
CA MET A 159 -2.15 0.87 -22.76
C MET A 159 -2.12 0.02 -21.47
N PRO A 160 -3.03 -0.95 -21.29
CA PRO A 160 -3.16 -1.67 -20.02
C PRO A 160 -2.02 -2.67 -19.70
N THR A 161 -1.23 -3.10 -20.68
CA THR A 161 -0.16 -4.09 -20.49
C THR A 161 1.18 -3.55 -20.96
N ALA A 162 2.23 -3.77 -20.17
CA ALA A 162 3.60 -3.42 -20.55
C ALA A 162 4.17 -4.47 -21.49
N ARG A 163 4.09 -4.23 -22.80
CA ARG A 163 4.70 -5.08 -23.83
C ARG A 163 6.08 -4.55 -24.22
N GLN A 164 6.27 -3.22 -24.22
CA GLN A 164 7.53 -2.57 -24.58
C GLN A 164 7.82 -1.39 -23.61
N PRO A 165 8.43 -1.67 -22.44
CA PRO A 165 8.49 -0.70 -21.34
C PRO A 165 9.18 0.61 -21.73
N SER A 166 10.26 0.58 -22.51
CA SER A 166 10.98 1.81 -22.92
C SER A 166 10.18 2.73 -23.85
N LYS A 167 9.37 2.17 -24.76
CA LYS A 167 8.53 2.98 -25.64
C LYS A 167 7.33 3.56 -24.91
N GLU A 168 6.78 2.78 -23.99
CA GLU A 168 5.62 3.19 -23.20
C GLU A 168 5.98 4.28 -22.18
N THR A 169 7.19 4.24 -21.60
CA THR A 169 7.70 5.32 -20.74
C THR A 169 7.94 6.59 -21.55
N ALA A 170 8.53 6.48 -22.74
CA ALA A 170 8.68 7.61 -23.66
C ALA A 170 7.32 8.22 -24.04
N ALA A 171 6.30 7.39 -24.31
CA ALA A 171 4.94 7.85 -24.58
C ALA A 171 4.32 8.59 -23.39
N ALA A 172 4.46 8.05 -22.17
CA ALA A 172 3.97 8.71 -20.95
C ALA A 172 4.67 10.06 -20.72
N LEU A 173 5.99 10.15 -20.93
CA LEU A 173 6.73 11.41 -20.83
C LEU A 173 6.32 12.42 -21.91
N LEU A 174 6.06 11.96 -23.13
CA LEU A 174 5.56 12.81 -24.21
C LEU A 174 4.18 13.38 -23.89
N VAL A 175 3.29 12.58 -23.28
CA VAL A 175 1.99 13.04 -22.78
C VAL A 175 2.15 14.13 -21.72
N VAL A 176 3.07 13.95 -20.77
CA VAL A 176 3.38 14.96 -19.76
C VAL A 176 3.89 16.25 -20.40
N ALA A 177 4.86 16.15 -21.31
CA ALA A 177 5.45 17.30 -21.99
C ALA A 177 4.40 18.06 -22.83
N LEU A 178 3.55 17.35 -23.56
CA LEU A 178 2.48 17.94 -24.35
C LEU A 178 1.44 18.61 -23.46
N ALA A 179 1.02 17.98 -22.36
CA ALA A 179 0.09 18.57 -21.41
C ALA A 179 0.66 19.85 -20.77
N ALA A 180 1.93 19.84 -20.37
CA ALA A 180 2.63 21.01 -19.85
C ALA A 180 2.69 22.13 -20.88
N TYR A 181 3.15 21.84 -22.09
CA TYR A 181 3.23 22.80 -23.18
C TYR A 181 1.87 23.40 -23.53
N MET A 182 0.84 22.58 -23.75
CA MET A 182 -0.50 23.03 -24.12
C MET A 182 -1.14 23.88 -23.03
N THR A 183 -0.96 23.51 -21.76
CA THR A 183 -1.48 24.30 -20.64
C THR A 183 -0.77 25.65 -20.58
N SER A 184 0.57 25.67 -20.62
CA SER A 184 1.34 26.92 -20.62
C SER A 184 0.99 27.83 -21.82
N ALA A 185 0.91 27.28 -23.04
CA ALA A 185 0.57 28.02 -24.24
C ALA A 185 -0.84 28.63 -24.17
N ALA A 186 -1.83 27.88 -23.64
CA ALA A 186 -3.19 28.38 -23.48
C ALA A 186 -3.27 29.59 -22.54
N PHE A 187 -2.52 29.56 -21.42
CA PHE A 187 -2.49 30.68 -20.47
C PHE A 187 -1.66 31.87 -20.97
N LEU A 188 -0.63 31.64 -21.80
CA LEU A 188 0.12 32.72 -22.46
C LEU A 188 -0.70 33.42 -23.56
N ALA A 189 -1.55 32.67 -24.26
CA ALA A 189 -2.42 33.21 -25.30
C ALA A 189 -3.68 33.90 -24.73
N ALA A 190 -3.93 33.82 -23.42
CA ALA A 190 -5.10 34.43 -22.79
C ALA A 190 -4.98 35.97 -22.79
N PRO A 191 -5.97 36.71 -23.33
CA PRO A 191 -5.82 38.13 -23.67
C PRO A 191 -5.76 39.10 -22.46
N ALA A 192 -5.93 38.63 -21.23
CA ALA A 192 -5.67 39.40 -20.01
C ALA A 192 -5.52 38.44 -18.80
N ALA A 193 -4.71 38.82 -17.81
CA ALA A 193 -4.68 38.10 -16.53
C ALA A 193 -6.09 38.16 -15.90
N PRO A 194 -6.67 37.01 -15.49
CA PRO A 194 -8.00 36.96 -14.90
C PRO A 194 -8.14 37.91 -13.71
N MET A 195 -9.16 38.78 -13.75
CA MET A 195 -9.50 39.69 -12.66
C MET A 195 -10.75 39.22 -11.91
N ALA A 196 -10.73 39.35 -10.59
CA ALA A 196 -11.88 39.12 -9.75
C ALA A 196 -12.88 40.28 -9.86
N HIS A 197 -14.16 39.95 -10.03
CA HIS A 197 -15.27 40.90 -10.10
C HIS A 197 -16.13 40.75 -8.84
N ALA A 198 -15.75 41.45 -7.76
CA ALA A 198 -16.31 41.24 -6.42
C ALA A 198 -17.84 41.43 -6.30
N ALA A 199 -18.45 42.21 -7.20
CA ALA A 199 -19.89 42.45 -7.27
C ALA A 199 -20.68 41.23 -7.78
N ASN A 200 -20.03 40.32 -8.51
CA ASN A 200 -20.68 39.16 -9.09
C ASN A 200 -20.94 38.08 -8.04
N PHE A 201 -21.97 37.26 -8.28
CA PHE A 201 -22.22 36.06 -7.49
C PHE A 201 -21.01 35.13 -7.52
N LEU A 202 -20.52 34.83 -8.73
CA LEU A 202 -19.24 34.20 -9.02
C LEU A 202 -18.20 35.28 -9.31
N SER A 203 -17.44 35.63 -8.29
CA SER A 203 -16.41 36.66 -8.35
C SER A 203 -15.27 36.28 -9.31
N ARG A 204 -14.97 34.98 -9.45
CA ARG A 204 -13.85 34.44 -10.23
C ARG A 204 -14.29 33.29 -11.14
N PRO A 205 -15.00 33.57 -12.24
CA PRO A 205 -15.57 32.52 -13.10
C PRO A 205 -14.51 31.62 -13.76
N TRP A 206 -13.28 32.12 -13.91
CA TRP A 206 -12.16 31.38 -14.50
C TRP A 206 -11.73 30.16 -13.68
N ASP A 207 -11.97 30.17 -12.35
CA ASP A 207 -11.71 29.02 -11.49
C ASP A 207 -12.67 27.83 -11.79
N LEU A 208 -13.76 28.05 -12.54
CA LEU A 208 -14.66 26.96 -12.96
C LEU A 208 -14.02 26.01 -13.99
N LEU A 209 -13.03 26.47 -14.76
CA LEU A 209 -12.33 25.62 -15.73
C LEU A 209 -11.60 24.46 -15.05
N PRO A 210 -10.66 24.69 -14.10
CA PRO A 210 -10.04 23.60 -13.37
C PRO A 210 -11.05 22.82 -12.51
N ALA A 211 -12.07 23.48 -11.92
CA ALA A 211 -13.13 22.78 -11.21
C ALA A 211 -13.84 21.72 -12.08
N GLY A 212 -14.15 22.08 -13.33
CA GLY A 212 -14.76 21.16 -14.30
C GLY A 212 -13.84 19.99 -14.67
N LEU A 213 -12.56 20.26 -14.92
CA LEU A 213 -11.58 19.20 -15.23
C LEU A 213 -11.40 18.22 -14.06
N PHE A 214 -11.28 18.72 -12.84
CA PHE A 214 -11.21 17.87 -11.64
C PHE A 214 -12.51 17.11 -11.39
N LEU A 215 -13.67 17.68 -11.73
CA LEU A 215 -14.96 16.99 -11.61
C LEU A 215 -15.02 15.81 -12.58
N ILE A 216 -14.60 16.01 -13.83
CA ILE A 216 -14.50 14.92 -14.81
C ILE A 216 -13.54 13.83 -14.29
N ALA A 217 -12.36 14.22 -13.77
CA ALA A 217 -11.41 13.28 -13.21
C ALA A 217 -12.00 12.49 -12.03
N ALA A 218 -12.71 13.16 -11.12
CA ALA A 218 -13.37 12.53 -9.98
C ALA A 218 -14.44 11.52 -10.42
N ILE A 219 -15.24 11.86 -11.44
CA ILE A 219 -16.23 10.93 -12.02
C ILE A 219 -15.53 9.71 -12.61
N CYS A 220 -14.47 9.90 -13.41
CA CYS A 220 -13.73 8.80 -14.02
C CYS A 220 -13.07 7.87 -12.98
N PHE A 221 -12.41 8.42 -11.94
CA PHE A 221 -11.84 7.60 -10.87
C PHE A 221 -12.90 6.85 -10.08
N ARG A 222 -14.07 7.45 -9.86
CA ARG A 222 -15.19 6.79 -9.20
C ARG A 222 -15.73 5.61 -10.01
N GLU A 223 -15.92 5.79 -11.31
CA GLU A 223 -16.36 4.70 -12.19
C GLU A 223 -15.35 3.55 -12.20
N ARG A 224 -14.05 3.87 -12.20
CA ARG A 224 -12.99 2.89 -12.05
C ARG A 224 -13.09 2.10 -10.74
N LEU A 225 -13.19 2.80 -9.60
CA LEU A 225 -13.32 2.15 -8.28
C LEU A 225 -14.54 1.23 -8.23
N LYS A 226 -15.64 1.61 -8.86
CA LYS A 226 -16.85 0.78 -8.96
C LYS A 226 -16.60 -0.48 -9.79
N ASN A 227 -15.94 -0.36 -10.93
CA ASN A 227 -15.63 -1.51 -11.79
C ASN A 227 -14.61 -2.47 -11.15
N ASP A 228 -13.74 -1.97 -10.27
CA ASP A 228 -12.76 -2.80 -9.57
C ASP A 228 -13.35 -3.52 -8.34
N ARG A 229 -14.47 -3.07 -7.78
CA ARG A 229 -15.19 -3.80 -6.71
C ARG A 229 -15.68 -5.18 -7.14
N ASP A 230 -15.97 -5.35 -8.43
CA ASP A 230 -16.48 -6.60 -8.99
C ASP A 230 -15.34 -7.55 -9.44
N LYS A 231 -14.07 -7.14 -9.32
CA LYS A 231 -12.89 -7.93 -9.68
C LYS A 231 -12.34 -8.72 -8.48
N LYS A 232 -11.57 -9.79 -8.76
CA LYS A 232 -10.88 -10.62 -7.74
C LYS A 232 -9.86 -9.85 -6.88
N SER A 233 -9.33 -8.72 -7.36
CA SER A 233 -8.44 -7.84 -6.59
C SER A 233 -9.13 -6.50 -6.34
N PRO A 234 -9.37 -6.12 -5.08
CA PRO A 234 -10.01 -4.85 -4.75
C PRO A 234 -9.10 -3.67 -5.07
N ALA A 235 -9.71 -2.50 -5.31
CA ALA A 235 -8.99 -1.25 -5.57
C ALA A 235 -8.02 -0.90 -4.43
N THR A 236 -6.85 -0.36 -4.80
CA THR A 236 -5.77 -0.02 -3.86
C THR A 236 -6.09 1.23 -3.05
N LEU A 237 -5.35 1.49 -1.96
CA LEU A 237 -5.49 2.75 -1.23
C LEU A 237 -5.10 3.95 -2.11
N PHE A 238 -4.15 3.74 -3.01
CA PHE A 238 -3.72 4.72 -4.00
C PHE A 238 -4.87 5.11 -4.95
N ASP A 239 -5.65 4.14 -5.45
CA ASP A 239 -6.80 4.41 -6.31
C ASP A 239 -7.88 5.24 -5.59
N HIS A 240 -8.12 4.96 -4.31
CA HIS A 240 -9.05 5.74 -3.50
C HIS A 240 -8.55 7.17 -3.26
N SER A 241 -7.24 7.35 -3.04
CA SER A 241 -6.67 8.69 -2.91
C SER A 241 -6.82 9.52 -4.19
N LEU A 242 -6.72 8.93 -5.38
CA LEU A 242 -6.93 9.65 -6.64
C LEU A 242 -8.33 10.24 -6.76
N PHE A 243 -9.35 9.47 -6.37
CA PHE A 243 -10.73 9.95 -6.31
C PHE A 243 -10.88 11.11 -5.30
N ILE A 244 -10.34 10.94 -4.09
CA ILE A 244 -10.42 11.97 -3.03
C ILE A 244 -9.67 13.25 -3.46
N VAL A 245 -8.51 13.12 -4.09
CA VAL A 245 -7.72 14.26 -4.57
C VAL A 245 -8.48 15.06 -5.62
N ALA A 246 -9.05 14.39 -6.62
CA ALA A 246 -9.87 15.05 -7.62
C ALA A 246 -11.08 15.74 -6.97
N SER A 247 -11.74 15.06 -6.03
CA SER A 247 -12.86 15.58 -5.24
C SER A 247 -12.52 16.86 -4.46
N LEU A 248 -11.41 16.85 -3.72
CA LEU A 248 -10.94 18.00 -2.95
C LEU A 248 -10.55 19.18 -3.85
N ASN A 249 -10.02 18.91 -5.04
CA ASN A 249 -9.69 19.97 -5.99
C ASN A 249 -10.94 20.56 -6.70
N VAL A 250 -12.04 19.81 -6.81
CA VAL A 250 -13.35 20.39 -7.16
C VAL A 250 -13.79 21.39 -6.09
N VAL A 251 -13.72 20.99 -4.81
CA VAL A 251 -14.07 21.87 -3.68
C VAL A 251 -13.16 23.10 -3.63
N CYS A 252 -11.86 22.91 -3.87
CA CYS A 252 -10.88 23.98 -3.95
C CYS A 252 -11.30 25.06 -4.95
N HIS A 253 -11.50 24.69 -6.21
CA HIS A 253 -11.81 25.66 -7.25
C HIS A 253 -13.24 26.17 -7.21
N ALA A 254 -14.20 25.36 -6.75
CA ALA A 254 -15.54 25.84 -6.46
C ALA A 254 -15.50 26.96 -5.40
N SER A 255 -14.69 26.80 -4.34
CA SER A 255 -14.52 27.82 -3.30
C SER A 255 -13.82 29.08 -3.84
N ALA A 256 -12.75 28.89 -4.62
CA ALA A 256 -12.02 29.99 -5.26
C ALA A 256 -12.92 30.80 -6.21
N ALA A 257 -13.87 30.18 -6.91
CA ALA A 257 -14.78 30.88 -7.81
C ALA A 257 -15.68 31.92 -7.11
N PHE A 258 -15.92 31.76 -5.80
CA PHE A 258 -16.69 32.70 -4.99
C PHE A 258 -15.83 33.77 -4.28
N SER A 259 -14.51 33.60 -4.24
CA SER A 259 -13.57 34.52 -3.60
C SER A 259 -13.57 35.89 -4.29
N ARG A 260 -13.82 36.95 -3.53
CA ARG A 260 -13.85 38.34 -4.01
C ARG A 260 -12.45 38.92 -4.17
N GLN A 261 -11.54 38.50 -3.31
CA GLN A 261 -10.17 39.01 -3.25
C GLN A 261 -9.22 37.96 -2.66
N LEU A 262 -7.93 38.12 -2.92
CA LEU A 262 -6.89 37.30 -2.30
C LEU A 262 -7.01 37.32 -0.77
N PHE A 263 -6.78 36.15 -0.18
CA PHE A 263 -6.80 35.91 1.27
C PHE A 263 -8.16 36.06 1.98
N ASP A 264 -9.27 36.16 1.24
CA ASP A 264 -10.59 36.06 1.86
C ASP A 264 -10.94 34.61 2.29
N GLY A 265 -12.00 34.46 3.07
CA GLY A 265 -12.43 33.16 3.62
C GLY A 265 -12.59 32.06 2.55
N PRO A 266 -13.31 32.28 1.43
CA PRO A 266 -13.41 31.29 0.36
C PRO A 266 -12.08 30.93 -0.30
N PHE A 267 -11.17 31.90 -0.47
CA PHE A 267 -9.82 31.61 -0.99
C PHE A 267 -9.00 30.78 0.00
N PHE A 268 -9.09 31.07 1.29
CA PHE A 268 -8.42 30.28 2.32
C PHE A 268 -8.94 28.82 2.35
N LEU A 269 -10.26 28.63 2.21
CA LEU A 269 -10.85 27.30 2.08
C LEU A 269 -10.32 26.57 0.83
N ALA A 270 -10.15 27.28 -0.28
CA ALA A 270 -9.54 26.72 -1.48
C ALA A 270 -8.11 26.24 -1.20
N GLU A 271 -7.30 27.06 -0.55
CA GLU A 271 -5.91 26.76 -0.19
C GLU A 271 -5.80 25.53 0.72
N VAL A 272 -6.63 25.47 1.76
CA VAL A 272 -6.67 24.32 2.68
C VAL A 272 -7.12 23.06 1.93
N SER A 273 -8.15 23.14 1.08
CA SER A 273 -8.63 22.00 0.30
C SER A 273 -7.54 21.47 -0.65
N LYS A 274 -6.80 22.38 -1.31
CA LYS A 274 -5.63 22.03 -2.13
C LYS A 274 -4.57 21.31 -1.31
N THR A 275 -4.18 21.88 -0.18
CA THR A 275 -3.10 21.34 0.68
C THR A 275 -3.47 19.97 1.23
N ILE A 276 -4.71 19.79 1.70
CA ILE A 276 -5.22 18.49 2.13
C ILE A 276 -5.18 17.47 0.99
N SER A 277 -5.49 17.87 -0.25
CA SER A 277 -5.41 16.96 -1.40
C SER A 277 -4.01 16.39 -1.60
N TYR A 278 -2.96 17.20 -1.40
CA TYR A 278 -1.57 16.75 -1.49
C TYR A 278 -1.21 15.77 -0.38
N VAL A 279 -1.64 16.07 0.85
CA VAL A 279 -1.44 15.16 1.99
C VAL A 279 -2.13 13.83 1.73
N VAL A 280 -3.39 13.84 1.27
CA VAL A 280 -4.13 12.61 0.95
C VAL A 280 -3.43 11.80 -0.15
N MET A 281 -2.92 12.46 -1.19
CA MET A 281 -2.19 11.77 -2.26
C MET A 281 -0.92 11.10 -1.72
N LEU A 282 -0.13 11.81 -0.92
CA LEU A 282 1.08 11.28 -0.31
C LEU A 282 0.75 10.12 0.65
N SER A 283 -0.24 10.30 1.53
CA SER A 283 -0.67 9.26 2.47
C SER A 283 -1.17 8.02 1.75
N GLY A 284 -1.98 8.18 0.68
CA GLY A 284 -2.45 7.06 -0.14
C GLY A 284 -1.30 6.27 -0.74
N ALA A 285 -0.31 6.95 -1.33
CA ALA A 285 0.88 6.32 -1.90
C ALA A 285 1.75 5.60 -0.85
N LEU A 286 2.02 6.25 0.29
CA LEU A 286 2.85 5.68 1.36
C LEU A 286 2.20 4.47 2.03
N LEU A 287 0.89 4.55 2.31
CA LEU A 287 0.15 3.44 2.92
C LEU A 287 0.05 2.24 1.98
N ASP A 288 -0.15 2.48 0.68
CA ASP A 288 -0.17 1.41 -0.32
C ASP A 288 1.20 0.73 -0.43
N GLN A 289 2.28 1.52 -0.46
CA GLN A 289 3.65 0.99 -0.46
C GLN A 289 3.98 0.19 0.82
N ALA A 290 3.56 0.69 2.00
CA ALA A 290 3.75 -0.03 3.26
C ALA A 290 2.99 -1.37 3.28
N ARG A 291 1.76 -1.39 2.75
CA ARG A 291 0.97 -2.63 2.60
C ARG A 291 1.64 -3.63 1.67
N LEU A 292 2.12 -3.17 0.51
CA LEU A 292 2.85 -4.03 -0.43
C LEU A 292 4.13 -4.57 0.20
N PHE A 293 4.87 -3.74 0.93
CA PHE A 293 6.07 -4.16 1.65
C PHE A 293 5.76 -5.22 2.71
N GLU A 294 4.70 -5.04 3.51
CA GLU A 294 4.26 -6.04 4.49
C GLU A 294 3.74 -7.33 3.82
N GLN A 295 3.05 -7.23 2.67
CA GLN A 295 2.66 -8.43 1.91
C GLN A 295 3.89 -9.20 1.42
N VAL A 296 4.87 -8.52 0.84
CA VAL A 296 6.15 -9.13 0.43
C VAL A 296 6.88 -9.73 1.63
N ARG A 297 6.90 -9.03 2.76
CA ARG A 297 7.48 -9.52 4.01
C ARG A 297 6.75 -10.75 4.55
N SER A 298 5.43 -10.80 4.45
CA SER A 298 4.60 -11.93 4.91
C SER A 298 4.73 -13.16 4.00
N MET A 299 4.85 -12.97 2.69
CA MET A 299 5.27 -14.04 1.77
C MET A 299 6.68 -14.54 2.11
N ALA A 300 7.48 -13.72 2.78
CA ALA A 300 8.82 -14.07 3.25
C ALA A 300 8.88 -14.65 4.68
N VAL A 301 7.78 -15.13 5.28
CA VAL A 301 7.80 -15.88 6.57
C VAL A 301 7.42 -17.37 6.48
N THR A 302 6.92 -17.83 5.34
CA THR A 302 6.63 -19.25 5.10
C THR A 302 7.53 -19.82 4.00
N ASP A 303 7.78 -21.12 4.06
CA ASP A 303 8.47 -21.84 2.99
C ASP A 303 7.47 -22.21 1.89
N PRO A 304 7.70 -21.80 0.63
CA PRO A 304 6.72 -21.93 -0.45
C PRO A 304 6.47 -23.38 -0.87
N LEU A 305 7.40 -24.30 -0.61
CA LEU A 305 7.22 -25.72 -0.93
C LEU A 305 6.36 -26.43 0.13
N THR A 306 6.73 -26.25 1.40
CA THR A 306 6.19 -27.06 2.51
C THR A 306 5.02 -26.40 3.25
N GLY A 307 4.86 -25.07 3.12
CA GLY A 307 3.88 -24.27 3.84
C GLY A 307 4.20 -24.10 5.34
N LEU A 308 5.36 -24.55 5.81
CA LEU A 308 5.83 -24.32 7.18
C LEU A 308 6.40 -22.90 7.34
N SER A 309 6.73 -22.52 8.57
CA SER A 309 7.55 -21.33 8.81
C SER A 309 8.91 -21.47 8.12
N ASN A 310 9.50 -20.38 7.64
CA ASN A 310 10.87 -20.41 7.12
C ASN A 310 11.90 -20.06 8.23
N TYR A 311 13.19 -20.13 7.88
CA TYR A 311 14.29 -19.77 8.78
C TYR A 311 14.11 -18.42 9.47
N ARG A 312 13.66 -17.38 8.76
CA ARG A 312 13.45 -16.04 9.35
C ARG A 312 12.38 -16.07 10.44
N ARG A 313 11.26 -16.76 10.20
CA ARG A 313 10.20 -16.89 11.20
C ARG A 313 10.66 -17.72 12.40
N LEU A 314 11.42 -18.79 12.17
CA LEU A 314 12.02 -19.61 13.23
C LEU A 314 12.85 -18.76 14.21
N ILE A 315 13.78 -17.96 13.71
CA ILE A 315 14.62 -17.10 14.56
C ILE A 315 13.77 -16.12 15.37
N SER A 316 12.79 -15.46 14.73
CA SER A 316 11.91 -14.53 15.45
C SER A 316 11.08 -15.18 16.56
N VAL A 317 10.67 -16.44 16.39
CA VAL A 317 9.95 -17.20 17.42
C VAL A 317 10.89 -17.61 18.55
N LEU A 318 12.11 -18.02 18.24
CA LEU A 318 13.13 -18.36 19.24
C LEU A 318 13.48 -17.17 20.12
N GLU A 319 13.70 -15.99 19.53
CA GLU A 319 13.96 -14.76 20.28
C GLU A 319 12.80 -14.40 21.20
N ALA A 320 11.57 -14.45 20.70
CA ALA A 320 10.38 -14.17 21.49
C ALA A 320 10.19 -15.18 22.65
N GLU A 321 10.46 -16.46 22.40
CA GLU A 321 10.32 -17.50 23.42
C GLU A 321 11.45 -17.45 24.46
N LEU A 322 12.66 -17.03 24.10
CA LEU A 322 13.74 -16.71 25.04
C LEU A 322 13.32 -15.61 26.00
N ASP A 323 12.79 -14.50 25.48
CA ASP A 323 12.33 -13.38 26.31
C ASP A 323 11.17 -13.78 27.23
N ARG A 324 10.22 -14.57 26.72
CA ARG A 324 9.12 -15.12 27.52
C ARG A 324 9.62 -16.06 28.62
N SER A 325 10.54 -16.96 28.28
CA SER A 325 11.06 -17.98 29.20
C SER A 325 11.96 -17.37 30.28
N ARG A 326 12.72 -16.31 29.96
CA ARG A 326 13.45 -15.52 30.95
C ARG A 326 12.53 -14.90 32.01
N ARG A 327 11.36 -14.40 31.60
CA ARG A 327 10.37 -13.79 32.52
C ARG A 327 9.58 -14.82 33.33
N THR A 328 9.15 -15.90 32.67
CA THR A 328 8.26 -16.90 33.27
C THR A 328 8.98 -18.05 33.96
N ARG A 329 10.30 -18.19 33.71
CA ARG A 329 11.15 -19.32 34.13
C ARG A 329 10.62 -20.69 33.68
N ARG A 330 9.83 -20.72 32.60
CA ARG A 330 9.37 -21.97 31.98
C ARG A 330 10.40 -22.41 30.93
N PRO A 331 10.77 -23.69 30.87
CA PRO A 331 11.69 -24.18 29.84
C PRO A 331 10.99 -24.26 28.49
N PHE A 332 11.76 -24.16 27.41
CA PHE A 332 11.33 -24.50 26.07
C PHE A 332 12.46 -25.26 25.37
N SER A 333 12.11 -26.02 24.33
CA SER A 333 13.08 -26.82 23.58
C SER A 333 13.06 -26.46 22.10
N VAL A 334 14.23 -26.61 21.49
CA VAL A 334 14.45 -26.53 20.05
C VAL A 334 14.84 -27.91 19.56
N VAL A 335 14.21 -28.36 18.49
CA VAL A 335 14.53 -29.62 17.83
C VAL A 335 14.98 -29.29 16.42
N LEU A 336 16.18 -29.73 16.04
CA LEU A 336 16.60 -29.77 14.64
C LEU A 336 16.39 -31.18 14.09
N LEU A 337 15.81 -31.26 12.91
CA LEU A 337 15.42 -32.48 12.22
C LEU A 337 16.07 -32.47 10.84
N ASP A 338 16.55 -33.61 10.38
CA ASP A 338 17.12 -33.77 9.04
C ASP A 338 16.53 -35.02 8.40
N MET A 339 16.03 -34.88 7.18
CA MET A 339 15.48 -36.00 6.42
C MET A 339 16.60 -36.92 5.93
N ASP A 340 16.56 -38.18 6.36
CA ASP A 340 17.57 -39.13 5.94
C ASP A 340 17.35 -39.53 4.46
N GLY A 341 18.40 -39.44 3.64
CA GLY A 341 18.40 -40.01 2.30
C GLY A 341 17.65 -39.22 1.22
N LEU A 342 17.36 -37.92 1.40
CA LEU A 342 16.71 -37.11 0.35
C LEU A 342 17.46 -37.18 -0.99
N LYS A 343 18.80 -37.17 -0.97
CA LYS A 343 19.61 -37.32 -2.19
C LYS A 343 19.33 -38.65 -2.91
N ILE A 344 19.27 -39.76 -2.18
CA ILE A 344 18.97 -41.09 -2.74
C ILE A 344 17.58 -41.09 -3.38
N ILE A 345 16.60 -40.45 -2.73
CA ILE A 345 15.23 -40.33 -3.27
C ILE A 345 15.22 -39.50 -4.56
N ASN A 346 15.95 -38.37 -4.58
CA ASN A 346 16.09 -37.55 -5.79
C ASN A 346 16.76 -38.33 -6.93
N ASP A 347 17.82 -39.07 -6.62
CA ASP A 347 18.60 -39.81 -7.61
C ASP A 347 17.82 -41.01 -8.18
N GLN A 348 17.01 -41.70 -7.36
CA GLN A 348 16.21 -42.85 -7.81
C GLN A 348 14.85 -42.48 -8.41
N TYR A 349 14.16 -41.48 -7.87
CA TYR A 349 12.76 -41.18 -8.20
C TYR A 349 12.54 -39.77 -8.76
N GLY A 350 13.61 -38.99 -8.93
CA GLY A 350 13.57 -37.63 -9.44
C GLY A 350 13.19 -36.56 -8.40
N HIS A 351 13.54 -35.31 -8.71
CA HIS A 351 13.35 -34.16 -7.82
C HIS A 351 11.89 -33.85 -7.46
N LEU A 352 10.92 -34.22 -8.31
CA LEU A 352 9.50 -34.06 -8.00
C LEU A 352 9.08 -34.96 -6.83
N THR A 353 9.62 -36.18 -6.77
CA THR A 353 9.36 -37.13 -5.69
C THR A 353 10.04 -36.67 -4.40
N GLY A 354 11.27 -36.17 -4.46
CA GLY A 354 11.92 -35.56 -3.30
C GLY A 354 11.18 -34.33 -2.77
N SER A 355 10.65 -33.47 -3.67
CA SER A 355 9.80 -32.35 -3.29
C SER A 355 8.53 -32.81 -2.56
N ARG A 356 7.92 -33.90 -3.03
CA ARG A 356 6.76 -34.52 -2.38
C ARG A 356 7.11 -35.10 -1.01
N ALA A 357 8.28 -35.72 -0.86
CA ALA A 357 8.75 -36.24 0.42
C ALA A 357 8.90 -35.12 1.47
N LEU A 358 9.45 -33.96 1.07
CA LEU A 358 9.53 -32.78 1.95
C LEU A 358 8.14 -32.27 2.38
N VAL A 359 7.16 -32.27 1.47
CA VAL A 359 5.77 -31.90 1.77
C VAL A 359 5.08 -32.93 2.69
N ARG A 360 5.44 -34.22 2.60
CA ARG A 360 4.91 -35.26 3.49
C ARG A 360 5.42 -35.07 4.92
N ILE A 361 6.73 -34.86 5.09
CA ILE A 361 7.32 -34.52 6.40
C ILE A 361 6.64 -33.28 6.96
N SER A 362 6.45 -32.23 6.15
CA SER A 362 5.87 -30.99 6.64
C SER A 362 4.44 -31.15 7.15
N LYS A 363 3.63 -31.98 6.49
CA LYS A 363 2.27 -32.32 6.97
C LYS A 363 2.31 -33.06 8.30
N ILE A 364 3.22 -34.02 8.47
CA ILE A 364 3.36 -34.77 9.72
C ILE A 364 3.80 -33.83 10.86
N LEU A 365 4.80 -32.98 10.63
CA LEU A 365 5.23 -31.99 11.62
C LEU A 365 4.07 -31.08 12.01
N ARG A 366 3.33 -30.54 11.04
CA ARG A 366 2.19 -29.64 11.31
C ARG A 366 1.06 -30.34 12.08
N ASN A 367 0.70 -31.57 11.71
CA ASN A 367 -0.42 -32.29 12.30
C ASN A 367 -0.10 -32.86 13.69
N HIS A 368 1.19 -33.05 14.01
CA HIS A 368 1.65 -33.59 15.30
C HIS A 368 2.35 -32.56 16.18
N SER A 369 2.26 -31.29 15.82
CA SER A 369 2.60 -30.13 16.64
C SER A 369 1.35 -29.54 17.30
N ARG A 370 1.48 -29.00 18.51
CA ARG A 370 0.43 -28.23 19.18
C ARG A 370 0.26 -26.88 18.48
N ALA A 371 -0.87 -26.21 18.70
CA ALA A 371 -1.12 -24.87 18.14
C ALA A 371 -0.10 -23.81 18.59
N ILE A 372 0.55 -24.00 19.74
CA ILE A 372 1.61 -23.12 20.27
C ILE A 372 3.01 -23.50 19.75
N ASP A 373 3.18 -24.71 19.23
CA ASP A 373 4.47 -25.17 18.71
C ASP A 373 4.70 -24.55 17.34
N THR A 374 5.94 -24.23 17.01
CA THR A 374 6.29 -23.69 15.70
C THR A 374 7.12 -24.71 14.93
N ALA A 375 6.57 -25.22 13.82
CA ALA A 375 7.30 -26.00 12.85
C ALA A 375 7.81 -25.13 11.70
N ALA A 376 9.10 -25.29 11.38
CA ALA A 376 9.79 -24.53 10.35
C ALA A 376 10.64 -25.43 9.44
N ARG A 377 10.84 -25.01 8.19
CA ARG A 377 11.90 -25.55 7.33
C ARG A 377 13.15 -24.71 7.54
N TYR A 378 14.21 -25.34 8.01
CA TYR A 378 15.48 -24.70 8.35
C TYR A 378 16.31 -24.43 7.09
N GLY A 379 16.37 -25.41 6.17
CA GLY A 379 17.00 -25.28 4.86
C GLY A 379 17.13 -26.64 4.18
N GLY A 380 17.03 -26.74 2.85
CA GLY A 380 17.20 -28.04 2.16
C GLY A 380 16.23 -29.13 2.68
N ASP A 381 16.79 -30.20 3.25
CA ASP A 381 16.16 -31.33 3.95
C ASP A 381 16.01 -31.15 5.47
N GLU A 382 16.44 -30.01 6.01
CA GLU A 382 16.44 -29.71 7.44
C GLU A 382 15.17 -28.96 7.86
N PHE A 383 14.63 -29.38 9.01
CA PHE A 383 13.46 -28.83 9.66
C PHE A 383 13.77 -28.47 11.10
N ALA A 384 12.95 -27.60 11.70
CA ALA A 384 13.07 -27.22 13.09
C ALA A 384 11.70 -27.19 13.79
N LEU A 385 11.70 -27.51 15.08
CA LEU A 385 10.56 -27.29 15.96
C LEU A 385 10.96 -26.41 17.13
N VAL A 386 10.14 -25.42 17.45
CA VAL A 386 10.18 -24.71 18.73
C VAL A 386 9.01 -25.20 19.56
N LEU A 387 9.29 -25.71 20.76
CA LEU A 387 8.33 -26.33 21.66
C LEU A 387 8.28 -25.50 22.97
N PRO A 388 7.38 -24.51 23.06
CA PRO A 388 7.16 -23.75 24.29
C PRO A 388 6.72 -24.65 25.44
N GLU A 389 7.15 -24.30 26.65
CA GLU A 389 6.78 -25.01 27.89
C GLU A 389 7.15 -26.52 27.87
N ALA A 390 8.22 -26.86 27.16
CA ALA A 390 8.73 -28.22 27.02
C ALA A 390 10.24 -28.30 27.30
N GLY A 391 10.63 -29.10 28.28
CA GLY A 391 12.03 -29.51 28.48
C GLY A 391 12.44 -30.68 27.56
N LYS A 392 13.71 -31.12 27.67
CA LYS A 392 14.30 -32.18 26.82
C LYS A 392 13.49 -33.47 26.77
N ASP A 393 12.94 -33.92 27.90
CA ASP A 393 12.16 -35.16 27.96
C ASP A 393 10.89 -35.09 27.12
N ILE A 394 10.19 -33.95 27.19
CA ILE A 394 8.96 -33.71 26.42
C ILE A 394 9.31 -33.59 24.94
N ALA A 395 10.36 -32.84 24.60
CA ALA A 395 10.83 -32.71 23.23
C ALA A 395 11.22 -34.06 22.62
N SER A 396 11.91 -34.92 23.38
CA SER A 396 12.30 -36.27 22.96
C SER A 396 11.10 -37.18 22.70
N ARG A 397 10.02 -37.05 23.48
CA ARG A 397 8.75 -37.76 23.22
C ARG A 397 8.07 -37.25 21.95
N VAL A 398 8.08 -35.93 21.70
CA VAL A 398 7.55 -35.34 20.46
C VAL A 398 8.32 -35.87 19.24
N VAL A 399 9.65 -35.91 19.32
CA VAL A 399 10.51 -36.50 18.28
C VAL A 399 10.18 -37.96 18.03
N SER A 400 10.07 -38.77 19.10
CA SER A 400 9.78 -40.20 18.99
C SER A 400 8.43 -40.43 18.29
N ARG A 401 7.41 -39.65 18.66
CA ARG A 401 6.09 -39.68 18.01
C ARG A 401 6.17 -39.30 16.53
N ILE A 402 6.93 -38.27 16.17
CA ILE A 402 7.10 -37.86 14.77
C ILE A 402 7.76 -38.98 13.97
N ARG A 403 8.81 -39.62 14.50
CA ARG A 403 9.50 -40.75 13.85
C ARG A 403 8.57 -41.94 13.64
N GLU A 404 7.78 -42.29 14.66
CA GLU A 404 6.78 -43.36 14.55
C GLU A 404 5.76 -43.07 13.44
N ARG A 405 5.26 -41.83 13.36
CA ARG A 405 4.28 -41.42 12.33
C ARG A 405 4.86 -41.41 10.92
N LEU A 406 6.13 -41.05 10.77
CA LEU A 406 6.84 -41.15 9.49
C LEU A 406 7.01 -42.61 9.06
N SER A 407 7.40 -43.50 9.97
CA SER A 407 7.55 -44.93 9.65
C SER A 407 6.23 -45.64 9.33
N ALA A 408 5.11 -45.16 9.86
CA ALA A 408 3.78 -45.71 9.62
C ALA A 408 3.10 -45.13 8.37
N GLU A 409 3.75 -44.21 7.65
CA GLU A 409 3.18 -43.59 6.46
C GLU A 409 3.15 -44.60 5.29
N PRO A 410 1.98 -44.85 4.66
CA PRO A 410 1.84 -45.91 3.65
C PRO A 410 2.43 -45.53 2.28
N GLU A 411 2.72 -44.25 2.05
CA GLU A 411 3.21 -43.75 0.78
C GLU A 411 4.72 -44.04 0.63
N HIS A 412 5.13 -44.50 -0.55
CA HIS A 412 6.53 -44.79 -0.88
C HIS A 412 7.20 -43.57 -1.54
N PRO A 413 8.52 -43.35 -1.35
CA PRO A 413 9.43 -44.12 -0.48
C PRO A 413 9.16 -43.86 1.02
N PRO A 414 9.54 -44.80 1.91
CA PRO A 414 9.46 -44.59 3.35
C PRO A 414 10.38 -43.45 3.77
N LEU A 415 9.91 -42.64 4.73
CA LEU A 415 10.62 -41.46 5.20
C LEU A 415 11.16 -41.71 6.61
N SER A 416 12.37 -41.26 6.88
CA SER A 416 12.94 -41.19 8.22
C SER A 416 13.62 -39.85 8.45
N VAL A 417 13.73 -39.49 9.71
CA VAL A 417 14.40 -38.26 10.13
C VAL A 417 15.36 -38.55 11.27
N SER A 418 16.51 -37.91 11.20
CA SER A 418 17.42 -37.73 12.31
C SER A 418 17.03 -36.46 13.08
N ALA A 419 17.17 -36.44 14.42
CA ALA A 419 16.79 -35.32 15.27
C ALA A 419 17.86 -35.03 16.34
N GLY A 420 18.10 -33.75 16.62
CA GLY A 420 18.88 -33.26 17.75
C GLY A 420 18.04 -32.29 18.59
N VAL A 421 18.15 -32.39 19.91
CA VAL A 421 17.34 -31.61 20.87
C VAL A 421 18.24 -30.74 21.72
N ALA A 422 17.84 -29.48 21.90
CA ALA A 422 18.41 -28.56 22.88
C ALA A 422 17.28 -27.90 23.70
N ALA A 423 17.53 -27.56 24.95
CA ALA A 423 16.57 -26.91 25.83
C ALA A 423 17.16 -25.70 26.53
N PHE A 424 16.35 -24.64 26.65
CA PHE A 424 16.62 -23.51 27.52
C PHE A 424 16.19 -23.84 28.95
N PRO A 425 16.97 -23.46 29.98
CA PRO A 425 18.24 -22.73 29.91
C PRO A 425 19.49 -23.61 29.82
N GLU A 426 19.35 -24.95 29.87
CA GLU A 426 20.47 -25.89 30.05
C GLU A 426 21.53 -25.83 28.93
N ASP A 427 21.11 -25.72 27.68
CA ASP A 427 22.00 -25.84 26.52
C ASP A 427 22.36 -24.50 25.86
N GLY A 428 21.78 -23.40 26.36
CA GLY A 428 22.05 -22.06 25.82
C GLY A 428 21.01 -21.02 26.22
N ASP A 429 21.42 -19.76 26.11
CA ASP A 429 20.63 -18.56 26.45
C ASP A 429 20.44 -17.60 25.27
N SER A 430 20.89 -17.99 24.07
CA SER A 430 20.70 -17.27 22.81
C SER A 430 20.27 -18.24 21.69
N PRO A 431 19.65 -17.75 20.60
CA PRO A 431 19.25 -18.59 19.47
C PRO A 431 20.43 -19.38 18.89
N GLU A 432 21.60 -18.77 18.76
CA GLU A 432 22.80 -19.38 18.19
C GLU A 432 23.31 -20.53 19.05
N LYS A 433 23.33 -20.36 20.37
CA LYS A 433 23.78 -21.42 21.30
C LYS A 433 22.82 -22.61 21.30
N LEU A 434 21.51 -22.35 21.32
CA LEU A 434 20.49 -23.40 21.31
C LEU A 434 20.48 -24.17 19.99
N LEU A 435 20.51 -23.47 18.84
CA LEU A 435 20.59 -24.10 17.53
C LEU A 435 21.90 -24.87 17.38
N GLY A 436 23.03 -24.29 17.81
CA GLY A 436 24.33 -24.98 17.78
C GLY A 436 24.39 -26.21 18.68
N ALA A 437 23.70 -26.21 19.82
CA ALA A 437 23.58 -27.39 20.68
C ALA A 437 22.71 -28.48 20.05
N ALA A 438 21.57 -28.10 19.47
CA ALA A 438 20.70 -29.04 18.76
C ALA A 438 21.41 -29.65 17.54
N ASP A 439 22.21 -28.87 16.82
CA ASP A 439 23.01 -29.34 15.68
C ASP A 439 24.08 -30.34 16.10
N ARG A 440 24.83 -30.06 17.18
CA ARG A 440 25.79 -31.04 17.74
C ARG A 440 25.12 -32.34 18.15
N ALA A 441 23.93 -32.27 18.76
CA ALA A 441 23.16 -33.46 19.13
C ALA A 441 22.70 -34.25 17.90
N LEU A 442 22.24 -33.56 16.86
CA LEU A 442 21.83 -34.16 15.58
C LEU A 442 23.02 -34.85 14.90
N TYR A 443 24.17 -34.18 14.85
CA TYR A 443 25.41 -34.70 14.31
C TYR A 443 25.85 -35.98 15.04
N ALA A 444 25.86 -35.96 16.39
CA ALA A 444 26.19 -37.13 17.19
C ALA A 444 25.28 -38.32 16.87
N MET A 445 23.97 -38.08 16.72
CA MET A 445 23.02 -39.14 16.39
C MET A 445 23.26 -39.75 15.00
N LYS A 446 23.53 -38.91 13.99
CA LYS A 446 23.87 -39.39 12.64
C LYS A 446 25.15 -40.24 12.62
N HIS A 447 26.14 -39.90 13.45
CA HIS A 447 27.39 -40.65 13.54
C HIS A 447 27.26 -41.98 14.29
N HIS A 448 26.43 -42.04 15.34
CA HIS A 448 26.11 -43.30 16.02
C HIS A 448 25.29 -44.24 15.12
N GLY A 449 24.34 -43.73 14.34
CA GLY A 449 23.54 -44.52 13.39
C GLY A 449 24.35 -45.07 12.22
N ARG A 450 25.29 -44.30 11.66
CA ARG A 450 26.18 -44.76 10.57
C ARG A 450 27.13 -45.88 10.99
N SER A 451 27.57 -45.87 12.24
CA SER A 451 28.40 -46.94 12.82
C SER A 451 27.62 -48.27 12.91
N SER A 452 26.30 -48.24 13.11
CA SER A 452 25.44 -49.42 13.12
C SER A 452 25.14 -49.95 11.71
N VAL A 453 25.04 -49.09 10.70
CA VAL A 453 24.83 -49.53 9.30
C VAL A 453 26.08 -50.21 8.73
N HIS A 454 27.29 -49.76 9.11
CA HIS A 454 28.54 -50.44 8.71
C HIS A 454 28.70 -51.85 9.29
N ASN A 455 28.03 -52.17 10.41
CA ASN A 455 28.03 -53.52 10.96
C ASN A 455 27.01 -54.46 10.28
N LEU A 456 25.92 -53.93 9.71
CA LEU A 456 24.96 -54.74 8.95
C LEU A 456 25.51 -55.14 7.57
N THR A 457 26.29 -54.28 6.91
CA THR A 457 26.97 -54.63 5.65
C THR A 457 28.06 -55.69 5.82
N ARG A 458 28.59 -55.87 7.03
CA ARG A 458 29.60 -56.91 7.33
C ARG A 458 28.99 -58.27 7.65
N ILE A 459 27.75 -58.33 8.14
CA ILE A 459 27.03 -59.58 8.40
C ILE A 459 26.38 -60.12 7.10
N ALA A 460 25.95 -59.24 6.19
CA ALA A 460 25.45 -59.65 4.87
C ALA A 460 26.53 -60.08 3.87
N ALA A 461 27.82 -59.96 4.23
CA ALA A 461 28.94 -60.49 3.43
C ALA A 461 29.49 -61.83 3.97
N CYS A 462 28.91 -62.34 5.07
CA CYS A 462 29.26 -63.63 5.67
C CYS A 462 28.07 -64.63 5.71
N LEU A 463 26.96 -64.29 5.07
CA LEU A 463 25.83 -65.18 4.75
C LEU A 463 25.63 -65.14 3.24
#